data_AF-A0A3B8XWC4-F1
#
_entry.id   AF-A0A3B8XWC4-F1
#
_cell.length_a   1.000
_cell.length_b   1.000
_cell.length_c   1.000
_cell.angle_alpha   90.00
_cell.angle_beta   90.00
_cell.angle_gamma   90.00
#
_symmetry.space_group_name_H-M   'P 1'
#
loop_
_entity.id
_entity.type
_entity.pdbx_description
1 polymer ?
#
loop_
_entity_poly.entity_id
_entity_poly.type
_entity_poly.pdbx_seq_one_letter_code
_entity_poly.pdbx_strand_id
1 'polypeptide(L)'
;MELLCRIYETQDLELSTKIAEYTNSQNPVKSRDVRSVDYIQQKLEKELLVKGYFYERKRNQYTKEPRTNRYRCRKSRSNFNGFL
;
A
#
# COMPACT_ATOMS: atom_id res chain seq x y z
N MET A 1 3.52 4.27 30.05
CA MET A 1 3.71 3.86 28.64
C MET A 1 4.35 5.05 27.95
N GLU A 2 5.54 4.88 27.41
CA GLU A 2 6.30 5.95 26.77
C GLU A 2 6.38 5.70 25.27
N LEU A 3 6.12 6.75 24.47
CA LEU A 3 6.11 6.68 23.01
C LEU A 3 7.27 7.53 22.49
N LEU A 4 8.24 6.89 21.83
CA LEU A 4 9.30 7.61 21.13
C LEU A 4 8.79 7.99 19.72
N CYS A 5 8.62 9.29 19.48
CA CYS A 5 8.23 9.83 18.17
C CYS A 5 9.36 10.66 17.60
N ARG A 6 9.65 10.50 16.30
CA ARG A 6 10.63 11.31 15.56
C ARG A 6 9.96 11.83 14.29
N ILE A 7 9.85 13.15 14.20
CA ILE A 7 9.18 13.85 13.09
C ILE A 7 10.27 14.44 12.19
N TYR A 8 10.10 14.27 10.88
CA TYR A 8 10.97 14.84 9.86
C TYR A 8 10.12 15.68 8.91
N GLU A 9 10.58 16.90 8.61
CA GLU A 9 9.96 17.79 7.63
C GLU A 9 10.92 18.02 6.46
N THR A 10 10.42 17.88 5.24
CA THR A 10 11.16 18.17 4.01
C THR A 10 10.20 18.63 2.93
N GLN A 11 10.66 19.55 2.08
CA GLN A 11 9.93 19.99 0.88
C GLN A 11 10.25 19.11 -0.35
N ASP A 12 11.26 18.24 -0.25
CA ASP A 12 11.65 17.30 -1.29
C ASP A 12 10.87 15.98 -1.19
N LEU A 13 9.99 15.77 -2.16
CA LEU A 13 9.12 14.60 -2.25
C LEU A 13 9.90 13.30 -2.53
N GLU A 14 11.00 13.37 -3.28
CA GLU A 14 11.84 12.21 -3.60
C GLU A 14 12.58 11.75 -2.34
N LEU A 15 13.14 12.69 -1.58
CA LEU A 15 13.77 12.43 -0.29
C LEU A 15 12.76 11.84 0.71
N SER A 16 11.55 12.40 0.80
CA SER A 16 10.49 11.85 1.64
C SER A 16 10.16 10.39 1.30
N THR A 17 10.14 10.06 0.01
CA THR A 17 9.88 8.70 -0.47
C THR A 17 11.01 7.76 -0.06
N LYS A 18 12.27 8.15 -0.26
CA LYS A 18 13.45 7.37 0.13
C LYS A 18 13.52 7.12 1.64
N ILE A 19 13.22 8.13 2.46
CA ILE A 19 13.19 7.98 3.92
C ILE A 19 12.11 6.98 4.33
N ALA A 20 10.93 7.07 3.73
CA ALA A 20 9.84 6.13 4.01
C ALA A 20 10.21 4.70 3.59
N GLU A 21 10.77 4.50 2.40
CA GLU A 21 11.22 3.19 1.92
C GLU A 21 12.31 2.59 2.81
N TYR A 22 13.34 3.37 3.15
CA TYR A 22 14.44 2.91 3.99
C TYR A 22 13.98 2.55 5.40
N THR A 23 13.16 3.40 6.02
CA THR A 23 12.61 3.15 7.37
C THR A 23 11.71 1.91 7.40
N ASN A 24 10.92 1.70 6.34
CA ASN A 24 10.06 0.53 6.17
C ASN A 24 10.83 -0.75 5.80
N SER A 25 12.07 -0.65 5.36
CA SER A 25 12.94 -1.81 5.10
C SER A 25 13.64 -2.33 6.36
N GLN A 26 13.96 -1.42 7.29
CA GLN A 26 14.63 -1.75 8.56
C GLN A 26 13.67 -2.35 9.61
N ASN A 27 12.40 -1.98 9.57
CA ASN A 27 11.34 -2.65 10.34
C ASN A 27 10.46 -3.41 9.35
N PRO A 28 10.36 -4.76 9.37
CA PRO A 28 9.56 -5.51 8.40
C PRO A 28 8.07 -5.17 8.55
N VAL A 29 7.65 -4.10 7.87
CA VAL A 29 6.27 -3.72 7.71
C VAL A 29 5.65 -4.73 6.76
N LYS A 30 4.51 -5.33 7.15
CA LYS A 30 3.82 -6.29 6.28
C LYS A 30 3.65 -5.62 4.91
N SER A 31 4.04 -6.29 3.84
CA SER A 31 3.96 -5.74 2.46
C SER A 31 2.60 -5.13 2.10
N ARG A 32 1.54 -5.45 2.83
CA ARG A 32 0.21 -4.85 2.73
C ARG A 32 0.14 -3.38 3.21
N ASP A 33 0.86 -3.03 4.27
CA ASP A 33 0.82 -1.70 4.86
C ASP A 33 1.71 -0.73 4.08
N VAL A 34 2.88 -1.19 3.59
CA VAL A 34 3.73 -0.44 2.65
C VAL A 34 2.98 -0.09 1.36
N ARG A 35 2.26 -1.07 0.77
CA ARG A 35 1.49 -0.87 -0.48
C ARG A 35 0.29 0.07 -0.33
N SER A 36 -0.19 0.31 0.88
CA SER A 36 -1.26 1.30 1.07
C SER A 36 -0.76 2.72 0.81
N VAL A 37 0.54 2.99 0.98
CA VAL A 37 1.13 4.32 0.78
C VAL A 37 1.71 4.49 -0.63
N ASP A 38 1.92 3.40 -1.36
CA ASP A 38 2.46 3.40 -2.72
C ASP A 38 1.68 4.30 -3.69
N TYR A 39 2.41 5.16 -4.41
CA TYR A 39 1.85 6.15 -5.33
C TYR A 39 1.04 5.52 -6.47
N ILE A 40 1.51 4.40 -7.03
CA ILE A 40 0.84 3.69 -8.13
C ILE A 40 -0.49 3.13 -7.62
N GLN A 41 -0.50 2.55 -6.42
CA GLN A 41 -1.71 2.01 -5.78
C GLN A 41 -2.74 3.11 -5.51
N GLN A 42 -2.31 4.29 -5.05
CA GLN A 42 -3.20 5.44 -4.86
C GLN A 42 -3.74 5.98 -6.19
N LYS A 43 -2.91 6.03 -7.23
CA LYS A 43 -3.33 6.45 -8.57
C LYS A 43 -4.36 5.47 -9.14
N LEU A 44 -4.10 4.18 -9.05
CA LEU A 44 -5.03 3.13 -9.48
C LEU A 44 -6.38 3.24 -8.77
N GLU A 45 -6.39 3.51 -7.47
CA GLU A 45 -7.64 3.72 -6.73
C GLU A 45 -8.45 4.87 -7.32
N LYS A 46 -7.82 6.03 -7.54
CA LYS A 46 -8.50 7.22 -8.07
C LYS A 46 -9.04 6.98 -9.48
N GLU A 47 -8.22 6.42 -10.37
CA GLU A 47 -8.59 6.15 -11.76
C GLU A 47 -9.72 5.11 -11.87
N LEU A 48 -9.68 4.06 -11.05
CA LEU A 48 -10.73 3.05 -11.02
C LEU A 48 -12.03 3.61 -10.44
N LEU A 49 -11.95 4.46 -9.41
CA LEU A 49 -13.11 5.09 -8.81
C LEU A 49 -13.87 5.96 -9.81
N VAL A 50 -13.15 6.74 -10.64
CA VAL A 50 -13.75 7.55 -11.73
C VAL A 50 -14.51 6.69 -12.73
N LYS A 51 -14.11 5.42 -12.92
CA LYS A 51 -14.75 4.45 -13.80
C LYS A 51 -15.86 3.63 -13.12
N GLY A 52 -16.19 3.91 -11.86
CA GLY A 52 -17.21 3.17 -11.10
C GLY A 52 -16.72 1.84 -10.51
N TYR A 53 -15.40 1.67 -10.40
CA TYR A 53 -14.76 0.50 -9.82
C TYR A 53 -14.11 0.81 -8.48
N PHE A 54 -14.22 -0.12 -7.54
CA PHE A 54 -13.76 0.05 -6.16
C PHE A 54 -12.50 -0.76 -5.93
N TYR A 55 -11.36 -0.09 -5.94
CA TYR A 55 -10.05 -0.72 -5.74
C TYR A 55 -9.68 -0.76 -4.25
N GLU A 56 -9.69 -1.95 -3.65
CA GLU A 56 -9.33 -2.12 -2.24
C GLU A 56 -7.81 -2.11 -2.04
N ARG A 57 -7.27 -1.00 -1.53
CA ARG A 57 -5.89 -0.93 -0.99
C ARG A 57 -5.82 -1.54 0.40
N LYS A 58 -6.79 -1.21 1.26
CA LYS A 58 -6.92 -1.75 2.62
C LYS A 58 -7.97 -2.85 2.66
N ARG A 59 -7.79 -3.82 3.58
CA ARG A 59 -8.80 -4.87 3.79
C ARG A 59 -10.11 -4.21 4.20
N ASN A 60 -11.20 -4.59 3.55
CA ASN A 60 -12.56 -4.12 3.88
C ASN A 60 -12.77 -2.61 3.67
N GLN A 61 -12.00 -1.99 2.76
CA GLN A 61 -12.14 -0.56 2.48
C GLN A 61 -13.50 -0.21 1.85
N TYR A 62 -14.02 -1.07 0.97
CA TYR A 62 -15.28 -0.85 0.25
C TYR A 62 -16.33 -1.90 0.62
N THR A 63 -16.44 -2.24 1.92
CA THR A 63 -17.31 -3.34 2.40
C THR A 63 -18.79 -3.13 2.05
N LYS A 64 -19.22 -1.86 2.00
CA LYS A 64 -20.60 -1.45 1.69
C LYS A 64 -20.94 -1.50 0.20
N GLU A 65 -19.92 -1.58 -0.67
CA GLU A 65 -20.10 -1.59 -2.13
C GLU A 65 -20.32 -3.01 -2.68
N PRO A 66 -21.09 -3.16 -3.77
CA PRO A 66 -21.38 -4.45 -4.37
C PRO A 66 -20.13 -5.15 -4.87
N ARG A 67 -19.99 -6.45 -4.58
CA ARG A 67 -18.80 -7.27 -4.87
C ARG A 67 -18.42 -7.30 -6.35
N THR A 68 -19.38 -7.12 -7.24
CA THR A 68 -19.23 -7.19 -8.70
C THR A 68 -18.22 -6.18 -9.24
N ASN A 69 -18.10 -5.00 -8.60
CA ASN A 69 -17.19 -3.93 -9.04
C ASN A 69 -15.99 -3.74 -8.10
N ARG A 70 -15.74 -4.68 -7.18
CA ARG A 70 -14.62 -4.59 -6.24
C ARG A 70 -13.41 -5.36 -6.74
N TYR A 71 -12.35 -4.63 -7.09
CA TYR A 71 -11.06 -5.22 -7.42
C TYR A 71 -10.13 -5.13 -6.22
N ARG A 72 -9.38 -6.21 -5.98
CA ARG A 72 -8.39 -6.27 -4.91
C ARG A 72 -7.03 -6.54 -5.50
N CYS A 73 -6.01 -5.85 -5.00
CA CYS A 73 -4.62 -6.21 -5.23
C CYS A 73 -4.33 -7.60 -4.66
N ARG A 74 -4.44 -8.65 -5.47
CA ARG A 74 -4.05 -10.02 -5.10
C ARG A 74 -2.67 -10.28 -5.71
N LYS A 75 -1.64 -10.47 -4.87
CA LYS A 75 -0.43 -11.14 -5.37
C LYS A 75 -0.83 -12.56 -5.74
N SER A 76 -0.53 -12.96 -6.97
CA SER A 76 -0.25 -14.37 -7.24
C SER A 76 0.79 -14.82 -6.22
N ARG A 77 0.44 -15.75 -5.33
CA ARG A 77 1.45 -16.60 -4.71
C ARG A 77 1.90 -17.53 -5.83
N SER A 78 2.80 -17.05 -6.67
CA SER A 78 3.64 -17.96 -7.43
C SER A 78 4.50 -18.63 -6.38
N ASN A 79 4.18 -19.89 -6.04
CA ASN A 79 5.09 -20.75 -5.30
C ASN A 79 6.38 -20.80 -6.13
N PHE A 80 7.38 -20.02 -5.74
CA PHE A 80 8.74 -20.24 -6.17
C PHE A 80 9.21 -21.48 -5.40
N ASN A 81 8.89 -22.66 -5.91
CA ASN A 81 9.57 -23.89 -5.51
C ASN A 81 10.98 -23.82 -6.10
N GLY A 82 11.87 -23.09 -5.42
CA GLY A 82 13.29 -23.32 -5.54
C GLY A 82 13.61 -24.54 -4.70
N PHE A 83 13.60 -25.73 -5.32
CA PHE A 83 14.36 -26.86 -4.81
C PHE A 83 15.77 -26.77 -5.40
N LEU A 84 16.74 -26.82 -4.49
CA LEU A 84 18.13 -27.18 -4.69
C LEU A 84 18.27 -28.49 -5.47
#